data_AF-A0A2X1KR51-F1
#
_entry.id   AF-A0A2X1KR51-F1
#
_cell.length_a   1.000
_cell.length_b   1.000
_cell.length_c   1.000
_cell.angle_alpha   90.00
_cell.angle_beta   90.00
_cell.angle_gamma   90.00
#
_symmetry.space_group_name_H-M   'P 1'
#
loop_
_entity.id
_entity.type
_entity.pdbx_description
1 polymer ?
#
loop_
_entity_poly.entity_id
_entity_poly.type
_entity_poly.pdbx_seq_one_letter_code
_entity_poly.pdbx_strand_id
1 'polypeptide(L)' 'MTAEEINGEYEYQTGEVIIETFEERGRSPAQIPAVLVHSHGPFAWG' A
#
# COMPACT_ATOMS: atom_id res chain seq x y z
N MET A 1 0.30 20.15 8.99
CA MET A 1 0.91 19.00 8.32
C MET A 1 2.25 19.49 7.78
N THR A 2 3.27 19.32 8.61
CA THR A 2 4.67 19.60 8.27
C THR A 2 5.15 18.60 7.22
N ALA A 3 6.23 18.91 6.51
CA ALA A 3 6.75 18.01 5.48
C ALA A 3 7.06 16.62 6.04
N GLU A 4 7.53 16.50 7.29
CA GLU A 4 7.81 15.23 7.97
C GLU A 4 6.55 14.42 8.33
N GLU A 5 5.45 15.08 8.71
CA GLU A 5 4.14 14.41 8.90
C GLU A 5 3.52 13.92 7.59
N ILE A 6 3.98 14.47 6.45
CA ILE A 6 3.56 14.07 5.09
C ILE A 6 4.52 13.02 4.50
N ASN A 7 5.82 13.03 4.85
CA ASN A 7 6.90 12.34 4.12
C ASN A 7 7.34 10.95 4.62
N GLY A 8 6.52 10.15 5.28
CA GLY A 8 7.03 8.79 5.46
C GLY A 8 6.11 7.80 6.09
N GLU A 9 5.85 7.95 7.37
CA GLU A 9 5.37 6.82 8.17
C GLU A 9 4.01 6.30 7.68
N TYR A 10 3.08 7.19 7.32
CA TYR A 10 1.72 6.78 6.91
C TYR A 10 1.68 6.02 5.58
N GLU A 11 2.35 6.55 4.55
CA GLU A 11 2.41 5.93 3.23
C GLU A 11 3.33 4.70 3.24
N TYR A 12 4.42 4.76 4.00
CA TYR A 12 5.34 3.64 4.20
C TYR A 12 4.64 2.46 4.90
N GLN A 13 3.99 2.70 6.03
CA GLN A 13 3.22 1.68 6.74
C GLN A 13 2.10 1.10 5.86
N THR A 14 1.46 1.93 5.04
CA THR A 14 0.46 1.46 4.06
C THR A 14 1.10 0.53 3.02
N GLY A 15 2.30 0.85 2.54
CA GLY A 15 3.08 -0.02 1.64
C GLY A 15 3.45 -1.36 2.28
N GLU A 16 3.92 -1.35 3.52
CA GLU A 16 4.27 -2.57 4.27
C GLU A 16 3.04 -3.49 4.41
N VAL A 17 1.88 -2.96 4.81
CA VAL A 17 0.63 -3.75 4.93
C VAL A 17 0.21 -4.35 3.58
N ILE A 18 0.40 -3.62 2.48
CA ILE A 18 0.13 -4.14 1.13
C ILE A 18 1.04 -5.34 0.83
N ILE A 19 2.35 -5.22 1.11
CA ILE A 19 3.33 -6.29 0.88
C ILE A 19 3.00 -7.53 1.72
N GLU A 20 2.80 -7.36 3.03
CA GLU A 20 2.42 -8.44 3.94
C GLU A 20 1.16 -9.17 3.45
N THR A 21 0.15 -8.41 2.99
CA THR A 21 -1.09 -8.99 2.46
C THR A 21 -0.85 -9.89 1.23
N PHE A 22 0.07 -9.51 0.34
CA PHE A 22 0.41 -10.33 -0.83
C PHE A 22 1.13 -11.62 -0.42
N GLU A 23 2.05 -11.53 0.53
CA GLU A 23 2.80 -12.67 1.06
C GLU A 23 1.87 -13.66 1.78
N GLU A 24 1.04 -13.18 2.70
CA GLU A 24 0.08 -14.01 3.45
C GLU A 24 -0.93 -14.73 2.55
N ARG A 25 -1.35 -14.07 1.45
CA ARG A 25 -2.34 -14.62 0.51
C ARG A 25 -1.72 -15.40 -0.64
N GLY A 26 -0.39 -15.45 -0.73
CA GLY A 26 0.34 -16.10 -1.82
C GLY A 26 -0.03 -15.56 -3.20
N ARG A 27 -0.22 -14.24 -3.33
CA ARG A 27 -0.62 -13.59 -4.59
C ARG A 27 0.53 -12.77 -5.15
N SER A 28 0.61 -12.71 -6.48
CA SER A 28 1.58 -11.86 -7.15
C SER A 28 1.00 -10.47 -7.38
N PRO A 29 1.70 -9.39 -6.98
CA PRO A 29 1.31 -8.01 -7.31
C PRO A 29 1.23 -7.77 -8.84
N ALA A 30 2.01 -8.49 -9.63
CA ALA A 30 1.98 -8.38 -11.10
C ALA A 30 0.64 -8.86 -11.72
N GLN A 31 -0.17 -9.61 -10.96
CA GLN A 31 -1.47 -10.13 -11.41
C GLN A 31 -2.65 -9.31 -10.87
N ILE A 32 -2.39 -8.32 -9.99
CA ILE A 32 -3.42 -7.51 -9.34
C ILE A 32 -3.09 -6.04 -9.63
N PRO A 33 -3.83 -5.36 -10.52
CA PRO A 33 -3.48 -4.01 -10.98
C PRO A 33 -3.77 -2.90 -9.95
N ALA A 34 -4.49 -3.21 -8.87
CA ALA A 34 -4.78 -2.25 -7.81
C ALA A 34 -5.16 -2.90 -6.47
N VAL A 35 -4.94 -2.17 -5.38
CA VAL A 35 -5.33 -2.51 -4.00
C VAL A 35 -6.13 -1.39 -3.38
N LEU A 36 -7.11 -1.78 -2.58
CA LEU A 36 -7.91 -0.88 -1.76
C LEU A 36 -7.46 -1.01 -0.31
N VAL A 37 -7.10 0.10 0.30
CA VAL A 37 -6.76 0.19 1.72
C VAL A 37 -7.84 1.02 2.41
N HIS A 38 -8.32 0.53 3.56
CA HIS A 38 -9.37 1.21 4.31
C HIS A 38 -8.93 2.63 4.66
N SER A 39 -9.82 3.62 4.48
CA SER A 39 -9.54 5.05 4.69
C SER A 39 -8.40 5.63 3.82
N HIS A 40 -7.99 4.92 2.78
CA HIS A 40 -7.01 5.39 1.80
C HIS A 40 -7.59 5.41 0.38
N GLY A 41 -6.99 6.22 -0.48
CA GLY A 41 -7.23 6.13 -1.92
C GLY A 41 -6.72 4.80 -2.50
N PRO A 42 -7.23 4.36 -3.66
CA PRO A 42 -6.75 3.18 -4.34
C PRO A 42 -5.27 3.32 -4.73
N PHE A 43 -4.50 2.28 -4.51
CA PHE A 43 -3.15 2.14 -5.05
C PHE A 43 -3.23 1.32 -6.31
N ALA A 44 -2.88 1.89 -7.46
CA ALA A 44 -2.95 1.21 -8.75
C ALA A 44 -1.60 1.27 -9.48
N TRP A 45 -1.28 0.23 -10.24
CA TRP A 45 -0.06 0.12 -11.03
C TRP A 45 -0.29 -0.73 -12.28
N GLY A 46 0.65 -0.62 -13.22
CA GLY A 46 0.60 -1.27 -14.54
C GLY A 46 1.51 -0.57 -15.52
#